data_AF-A0A843S881-F1
#
_entry.id   AF-A0A843S881-F1
#
_cell.length_a   1.000
_cell.length_b   1.000
_cell.length_c   1.000
_cell.angle_alpha   90.00
_cell.angle_beta   90.00
_cell.angle_gamma   90.00
#
_symmetry.space_group_name_H-M   'P 1'
#
loop_
_entity.id
_entity.type
_entity.pdbx_description
1 polymer ?
#
loop_
_entity_poly.entity_id
_entity_poly.type
_entity_poly.pdbx_seq_one_letter_code
_entity_poly.pdbx_strand_id
1 'polypeptide(L)'
;MTLDDYTTDPKKRGSLILALRRTIVSEFTAEDWKEFGYLSGHTEYIQGHKRLIRSLSWGDEDYGQCVLQTLEHLFREDMVAVEQLINHAKLTSLLLRDSAELSIFVLSGLESVKSEAPTGLSSGDVVLRALNDAEHLMQVSGPVSAVDRLHTVLHGYFRSLCIEEGIAVADDASLTALFKILRQEHSVLQSLGSYDKDLVRVLQGFAQAIYALNSLRNNGSVAHPSEDLLGEAEAHLAVNASRTIFNYISAKVGH
;
A
#
# COMPACT_ATOMS: atom_id res chain seq x y z
N MET A 1 -4.08 -10.81 13.67
CA MET A 1 -5.52 -10.69 13.44
C MET A 1 -5.69 -10.61 11.95
N THR A 2 -6.16 -11.69 11.32
CA THR A 2 -6.31 -11.79 9.86
C THR A 2 -7.76 -11.50 9.48
N LEU A 3 -8.05 -11.27 8.19
CA LEU A 3 -9.43 -11.04 7.73
C LEU A 3 -10.33 -12.27 8.04
N ASP A 4 -9.73 -13.44 8.26
CA ASP A 4 -10.40 -14.67 8.73
C ASP A 4 -10.98 -14.58 10.16
N ASP A 5 -10.50 -13.67 10.99
CA ASP A 5 -11.12 -13.42 12.31
C ASP A 5 -12.51 -12.76 12.15
N TYR A 6 -12.76 -12.09 11.02
CA TYR A 6 -14.04 -11.43 10.70
C TYR A 6 -15.01 -12.35 9.94
N THR A 7 -14.56 -13.52 9.48
CA THR A 7 -15.47 -14.57 8.98
C THR A 7 -15.99 -15.45 10.13
N THR A 8 -15.23 -15.57 11.22
CA THR A 8 -15.51 -16.47 12.36
C THR A 8 -16.16 -15.79 13.57
N ASP A 9 -15.92 -14.49 13.82
CA ASP A 9 -16.57 -13.71 14.90
C ASP A 9 -17.75 -12.86 14.36
N PRO A 10 -19.01 -13.22 14.70
CA PRO A 10 -20.20 -12.51 14.21
C PRO A 10 -20.27 -11.04 14.67
N LYS A 11 -19.73 -10.70 15.84
CA LYS A 11 -19.76 -9.32 16.35
C LYS A 11 -18.78 -8.45 15.57
N LYS A 12 -17.57 -8.95 15.34
CA LYS A 12 -16.56 -8.23 14.53
C LYS A 12 -17.03 -8.07 13.09
N ARG A 13 -17.59 -9.12 12.49
CA ARG A 13 -18.23 -9.06 11.16
C ARG A 13 -19.29 -7.98 11.08
N GLY A 14 -20.22 -7.96 12.05
CA GLY A 14 -21.30 -6.98 12.10
C GLY A 14 -20.79 -5.54 12.19
N SER A 15 -19.78 -5.29 13.04
CA SER A 15 -19.18 -3.97 13.17
C SER A 15 -18.54 -3.47 11.87
N LEU A 16 -17.80 -4.34 11.16
CA LEU A 16 -17.16 -3.97 9.90
C LEU A 16 -18.18 -3.73 8.78
N ILE A 17 -19.21 -4.57 8.68
CA ILE A 17 -20.31 -4.36 7.71
C ILE A 17 -20.99 -3.01 7.94
N LEU A 18 -21.25 -2.64 9.21
CA LEU A 18 -21.89 -1.37 9.53
C LEU A 18 -20.99 -0.17 9.25
N ALA A 19 -19.68 -0.30 9.48
CA ALA A 19 -18.71 0.72 9.11
C ALA A 19 -18.70 0.92 7.59
N LEU A 20 -18.45 -0.15 6.82
CA LEU A 20 -18.46 -0.13 5.36
C LEU A 20 -19.76 0.45 4.79
N ARG A 21 -20.91 0.01 5.31
CA ARG A 21 -22.22 0.54 4.89
C ARG A 21 -22.28 2.05 5.06
N ARG A 22 -21.92 2.57 6.24
CA ARG A 22 -21.99 4.00 6.54
C ARG A 22 -21.10 4.79 5.58
N THR A 23 -19.88 4.32 5.35
CA THR A 23 -18.90 4.98 4.49
C THR A 23 -19.32 4.95 3.02
N ILE A 24 -19.76 3.79 2.51
CA ILE A 24 -20.22 3.63 1.14
C ILE A 24 -21.47 4.49 0.87
N VAL A 25 -22.40 4.55 1.81
CA VAL A 25 -23.61 5.38 1.65
C VAL A 25 -23.26 6.88 1.55
N SER A 26 -22.19 7.31 2.22
CA SER A 26 -21.71 8.70 2.19
C SER A 26 -20.94 9.04 0.91
N GLU A 27 -20.09 8.12 0.44
CA GLU A 27 -19.04 8.46 -0.53
C GLU A 27 -19.22 7.86 -1.94
N PHE A 28 -19.88 6.69 -2.06
CA PHE A 28 -19.95 6.01 -3.36
C PHE A 28 -20.99 6.65 -4.28
N THR A 29 -20.56 6.84 -5.53
CA THR A 29 -21.40 7.19 -6.66
C THR A 29 -21.76 5.94 -7.48
N ALA A 30 -22.65 6.11 -8.47
CA ALA A 30 -22.97 5.05 -9.42
C ALA A 30 -21.75 4.60 -10.25
N GLU A 31 -20.78 5.49 -10.46
CA GLU A 31 -19.53 5.18 -11.15
C GLU A 31 -18.62 4.33 -10.28
N ASP A 32 -18.46 4.68 -9.00
CA ASP A 32 -17.65 3.91 -8.04
C ASP A 32 -18.14 2.46 -7.92
N TRP A 33 -19.46 2.25 -7.88
CA TRP A 33 -20.03 0.89 -7.88
C TRP A 33 -19.69 0.10 -9.13
N LYS A 34 -19.71 0.74 -10.30
CA LYS A 34 -19.37 0.08 -11.56
C LYS A 34 -17.88 -0.24 -11.62
N GLU A 35 -17.03 0.70 -11.24
CA GLU A 35 -15.58 0.53 -11.18
C GLU A 35 -15.21 -0.59 -10.21
N PHE A 36 -15.76 -0.56 -8.99
CA PHE A 36 -15.59 -1.63 -8.01
C PHE A 36 -16.04 -2.98 -8.58
N GLY A 37 -17.16 -3.04 -9.31
CA GLY A 37 -17.62 -4.27 -9.96
C GLY A 37 -16.67 -4.81 -11.02
N TYR A 38 -15.96 -3.96 -11.75
CA TYR A 38 -14.92 -4.39 -12.69
C TYR A 38 -13.67 -4.90 -11.97
N LEU A 39 -13.21 -4.18 -10.94
CA LEU A 39 -12.00 -4.52 -10.19
C LEU A 39 -12.15 -5.77 -9.32
N SER A 40 -13.34 -6.01 -8.78
CA SER A 40 -13.65 -7.15 -7.91
C SER A 40 -14.18 -8.37 -8.66
N GLY A 41 -14.54 -8.24 -9.94
CA GLY A 41 -15.22 -9.30 -10.70
C GLY A 41 -16.72 -9.43 -10.43
N HIS A 42 -17.31 -8.59 -9.56
CA HIS A 42 -18.75 -8.63 -9.21
C HIS A 42 -19.65 -7.78 -10.12
N THR A 43 -19.23 -7.54 -11.36
CA THR A 43 -19.95 -6.71 -12.35
C THR A 43 -21.39 -7.18 -12.54
N GLU A 44 -21.61 -8.48 -12.74
CA GLU A 44 -22.95 -9.05 -12.97
C GLU A 44 -23.87 -8.88 -11.75
N TYR A 45 -23.34 -9.09 -10.54
CA TYR A 45 -24.11 -8.90 -9.31
C TYR A 45 -24.49 -7.43 -9.11
N ILE A 46 -23.50 -6.52 -9.19
CA ILE A 46 -23.71 -5.09 -8.90
C ILE A 46 -24.64 -4.45 -9.93
N GLN A 47 -24.45 -4.73 -11.22
CA GLN A 47 -25.31 -4.20 -12.27
C GLN A 47 -26.67 -4.91 -12.34
N GLY A 48 -26.71 -6.19 -11.99
CA GLY A 48 -27.95 -6.98 -11.90
C GLY A 48 -28.78 -6.70 -10.65
N HIS A 49 -28.22 -6.03 -9.64
CA HIS A 49 -28.91 -5.72 -8.40
C HIS A 49 -30.09 -4.77 -8.65
N LYS A 50 -31.31 -5.25 -8.42
CA LYS A 50 -32.58 -4.57 -8.78
C LYS A 50 -32.67 -3.10 -8.36
N ARG A 51 -32.07 -2.74 -7.22
CA ARG A 51 -32.23 -1.43 -6.59
C ARG A 51 -30.93 -0.70 -6.24
N LEU A 52 -29.73 -1.28 -6.41
CA LEU A 52 -28.52 -0.71 -5.80
C LEU A 52 -28.16 0.65 -6.43
N ILE A 53 -27.84 0.65 -7.72
CA ILE A 53 -27.49 1.86 -8.47
C ILE A 53 -28.71 2.77 -8.63
N ARG A 54 -29.91 2.19 -8.75
CA ARG A 54 -31.15 2.96 -8.87
C ARG A 54 -31.40 3.77 -7.60
N SER A 55 -31.53 3.13 -6.44
CA SER A 55 -31.79 3.82 -5.18
C SER A 55 -30.72 4.88 -4.87
N LEU A 56 -29.45 4.63 -5.20
CA LEU A 56 -28.40 5.65 -5.13
C LEU A 56 -28.69 6.86 -6.02
N SER A 57 -28.96 6.62 -7.31
CA SER A 57 -29.16 7.70 -8.30
C SER A 57 -30.36 8.58 -7.98
N TRP A 58 -31.39 8.02 -7.34
CA TRP A 58 -32.62 8.72 -6.98
C TRP A 58 -32.65 9.22 -5.53
N GLY A 59 -31.62 8.92 -4.74
CA GLY A 59 -31.57 9.29 -3.31
C GLY A 59 -32.63 8.58 -2.47
N ASP A 60 -33.03 7.37 -2.85
CA ASP A 60 -34.08 6.61 -2.16
C ASP A 60 -33.62 6.20 -0.75
N GLU A 61 -34.54 6.22 0.22
CA GLU A 61 -34.29 5.85 1.62
C GLU A 61 -33.78 4.40 1.78
N ASP A 62 -34.15 3.52 0.84
CA ASP A 62 -33.75 2.11 0.84
C ASP A 62 -32.33 1.84 0.30
N TYR A 63 -31.61 2.87 -0.19
CA TYR A 63 -30.25 2.68 -0.71
C TYR A 63 -29.33 2.02 0.34
N GLY A 64 -29.38 2.48 1.58
CA GLY A 64 -28.58 1.89 2.65
C GLY A 64 -28.89 0.42 2.93
N GLN A 65 -30.09 -0.07 2.62
CA GLN A 65 -30.41 -1.50 2.70
C GLN A 65 -29.84 -2.28 1.51
N CYS A 66 -29.83 -1.68 0.32
CA CYS A 66 -29.20 -2.27 -0.87
C CYS A 66 -27.68 -2.44 -0.69
N VAL A 67 -27.02 -1.44 -0.08
CA VAL A 67 -25.59 -1.54 0.26
C VAL A 67 -25.37 -2.68 1.26
N LEU A 68 -26.23 -2.83 2.26
CA LEU A 68 -26.12 -3.91 3.26
C LEU A 68 -26.25 -5.29 2.59
N GLN A 69 -27.23 -5.48 1.71
CA GLN A 69 -27.42 -6.74 0.96
C GLN A 69 -26.18 -7.09 0.12
N THR A 70 -25.57 -6.07 -0.51
CA THR A 70 -24.35 -6.24 -1.30
C THR A 70 -23.18 -6.65 -0.41
N LEU A 71 -22.97 -5.98 0.73
CA LEU A 71 -21.92 -6.36 1.68
C LEU A 71 -22.14 -7.78 2.24
N GLU A 72 -23.37 -8.14 2.57
CA GLU A 72 -23.69 -9.50 3.05
C GLU A 72 -23.38 -10.59 2.02
N HIS A 73 -23.58 -10.30 0.73
CA HIS A 73 -23.19 -11.17 -0.37
C HIS A 73 -21.66 -11.30 -0.46
N LEU A 74 -20.93 -10.18 -0.48
CA LEU A 74 -19.45 -10.20 -0.57
C LEU A 74 -18.82 -10.93 0.62
N PHE A 75 -19.27 -10.68 1.85
CA PHE A 75 -18.76 -11.39 3.03
C PHE A 75 -19.08 -12.89 3.04
N ARG A 76 -20.00 -13.36 2.20
CA ARG A 76 -20.33 -14.79 2.08
C ARG A 76 -19.52 -15.46 0.98
N GLU A 77 -19.36 -14.77 -0.14
CA GLU A 77 -18.83 -15.36 -1.38
C GLU A 77 -17.37 -14.97 -1.64
N ASP A 78 -16.93 -13.77 -1.25
CA ASP A 78 -15.65 -13.21 -1.68
C ASP A 78 -15.06 -12.19 -0.68
N MET A 79 -14.20 -12.70 0.21
CA MET A 79 -13.49 -11.86 1.18
C MET A 79 -12.40 -10.98 0.55
N VAL A 80 -11.92 -11.29 -0.65
CA VAL A 80 -10.95 -10.44 -1.37
C VAL A 80 -11.63 -9.16 -1.84
N ALA A 81 -12.86 -9.26 -2.34
CA ALA A 81 -13.67 -8.08 -2.68
C ALA A 81 -13.97 -7.20 -1.43
N VAL A 82 -14.15 -7.81 -0.25
CA VAL A 82 -14.28 -7.07 1.01
C VAL A 82 -12.98 -6.34 1.36
N GLU A 83 -11.83 -6.99 1.20
CA GLU A 83 -10.52 -6.35 1.38
C GLU A 83 -10.32 -5.17 0.43
N GLN A 84 -10.72 -5.31 -0.83
CA GLN A 84 -10.68 -4.21 -1.80
C GLN A 84 -11.55 -3.02 -1.37
N LEU A 85 -12.73 -3.26 -0.78
CA LEU A 85 -13.56 -2.17 -0.22
C LEU A 85 -12.89 -1.48 0.97
N ILE A 86 -12.24 -2.23 1.85
CA ILE A 86 -11.50 -1.67 2.99
C ILE A 86 -10.35 -0.79 2.51
N ASN A 87 -9.69 -1.20 1.43
CA ASN A 87 -8.55 -0.51 0.80
C ASN A 87 -8.96 0.47 -0.32
N HIS A 88 -10.25 0.72 -0.50
CA HIS A 88 -10.75 1.64 -1.51
C HIS A 88 -10.43 3.10 -1.13
N ALA A 89 -9.84 3.87 -2.04
CA ALA A 89 -9.32 5.22 -1.78
C ALA A 89 -10.31 6.16 -1.07
N LYS A 90 -11.60 6.11 -1.44
CA LYS A 90 -12.67 6.90 -0.79
C LYS A 90 -13.09 6.41 0.60
N LEU A 91 -12.88 5.14 0.91
CA LEU A 91 -13.42 4.49 2.10
C LEU A 91 -12.37 4.33 3.20
N THR A 92 -11.11 4.04 2.82
CA THR A 92 -10.04 3.67 3.76
C THR A 92 -9.84 4.71 4.86
N SER A 93 -9.73 5.98 4.50
CA SER A 93 -9.49 7.06 5.47
C SER A 93 -10.64 7.22 6.49
N LEU A 94 -11.88 7.10 6.01
CA LEU A 94 -13.08 7.21 6.84
C LEU A 94 -13.28 5.97 7.72
N LEU A 95 -12.99 4.78 7.21
CA LEU A 95 -13.03 3.54 7.98
C LEU A 95 -12.02 3.56 9.14
N LEU A 96 -10.80 4.06 8.89
CA LEU A 96 -9.78 4.21 9.92
C LEU A 96 -10.15 5.26 10.98
N ARG A 97 -10.83 6.34 10.57
CA ARG A 97 -11.30 7.37 11.51
C ARG A 97 -12.34 6.82 12.48
N ASP A 98 -13.25 5.99 11.99
CA ASP A 98 -14.36 5.47 12.78
C ASP A 98 -14.00 4.20 13.56
N SER A 99 -12.93 3.48 13.20
CA SER A 99 -12.54 2.22 13.84
C SER A 99 -11.04 1.95 13.70
N ALA A 100 -10.26 2.39 14.69
CA ALA A 100 -8.80 2.25 14.72
C ALA A 100 -8.29 0.80 14.62
N GLU A 101 -9.10 -0.18 15.03
CA GLU A 101 -8.81 -1.62 14.92
C GLU A 101 -8.71 -2.10 13.46
N LEU A 102 -9.29 -1.34 12.51
CA LEU A 102 -9.24 -1.66 11.08
C LEU A 102 -7.89 -1.31 10.44
N SER A 103 -6.99 -0.62 11.16
CA SER A 103 -5.62 -0.30 10.71
C SER A 103 -4.84 -1.53 10.27
N ILE A 104 -5.08 -2.69 10.90
CA ILE A 104 -4.44 -3.96 10.55
C ILE A 104 -4.81 -4.39 9.12
N PHE A 105 -6.04 -4.14 8.65
CA PHE A 105 -6.51 -4.53 7.31
C PHE A 105 -6.05 -3.58 6.20
N VAL A 106 -5.85 -2.30 6.53
CA VAL A 106 -5.27 -1.34 5.60
C VAL A 106 -3.79 -1.63 5.35
N LEU A 107 -3.08 -2.15 6.35
CA LEU A 107 -1.74 -2.73 6.17
C LEU A 107 -1.77 -4.07 5.41
N SER A 108 -2.84 -4.86 5.54
CA SER A 108 -2.97 -6.16 4.85
C SER A 108 -3.15 -6.03 3.34
N GLY A 109 -3.75 -4.93 2.86
CA GLY A 109 -3.85 -4.62 1.42
C GLY A 109 -2.50 -4.38 0.73
N LEU A 110 -1.42 -4.22 1.49
CA LEU A 110 -0.04 -4.19 0.98
C LEU A 110 0.61 -5.58 0.92
N GLU A 111 0.11 -6.56 1.70
CA GLU A 111 0.59 -7.95 1.74
C GLU A 111 -0.28 -8.91 0.90
N SER A 112 -1.52 -8.56 0.57
CA SER A 112 -2.41 -9.35 -0.28
C SER A 112 -2.49 -8.80 -1.71
N VAL A 113 -1.34 -8.53 -2.31
CA VAL A 113 -1.17 -8.86 -3.73
C VAL A 113 -0.70 -10.31 -3.78
N LYS A 114 -1.59 -11.24 -3.47
CA LYS A 114 -1.65 -12.47 -4.28
C LYS A 114 -2.33 -12.14 -5.61
N SER A 115 -1.73 -11.22 -6.36
CA SER A 115 -1.51 -11.57 -7.75
C SER A 115 -0.69 -12.84 -7.64
N GLU A 116 -1.07 -13.91 -8.31
CA GLU A 116 -0.02 -14.77 -8.83
C GLU A 116 0.96 -13.78 -9.48
N ALA A 117 2.09 -13.53 -8.80
CA ALA A 117 3.25 -13.08 -9.51
C ALA A 117 3.34 -14.09 -10.65
N PRO A 118 3.39 -13.67 -11.92
CA PRO A 118 3.83 -14.57 -12.97
C PRO A 118 5.06 -15.24 -12.39
N THR A 119 4.99 -16.56 -12.22
CA THR A 119 5.97 -17.34 -11.48
C THR A 119 7.35 -16.96 -12.04
N GLY A 120 8.13 -16.16 -11.30
CA GLY A 120 9.43 -15.66 -11.78
C GLY A 120 9.73 -14.16 -11.70
N LEU A 121 8.89 -13.28 -11.11
CA LEU A 121 9.33 -11.88 -10.87
C LEU A 121 10.34 -11.80 -9.72
N SER A 122 11.48 -11.15 -10.00
CA SER A 122 12.52 -10.81 -9.02
C SER A 122 12.00 -9.79 -8.01
N SER A 123 12.58 -9.75 -6.80
CA SER A 123 12.35 -8.66 -5.83
C SER A 123 12.66 -7.28 -6.44
N GLY A 124 13.60 -7.20 -7.39
CA GLY A 124 13.88 -6.01 -8.18
C GLY A 124 12.74 -5.62 -9.12
N ASP A 125 12.06 -6.58 -9.76
CA ASP A 125 10.93 -6.31 -10.65
C ASP A 125 9.74 -5.71 -9.89
N VAL A 126 9.54 -6.13 -8.64
CA VAL A 126 8.51 -5.58 -7.76
C VAL A 126 8.77 -4.11 -7.46
N VAL A 127 10.03 -3.74 -7.20
CA VAL A 127 10.42 -2.34 -6.97
C VAL A 127 10.29 -1.52 -8.25
N LEU A 128 10.72 -2.05 -9.41
CA LEU A 128 10.57 -1.38 -10.70
C LEU A 128 9.10 -1.08 -11.03
N ARG A 129 8.21 -2.04 -10.79
CA ARG A 129 6.76 -1.83 -10.97
C ARG A 129 6.26 -0.71 -10.06
N ALA A 130 6.56 -0.77 -8.76
CA ALA A 130 6.16 0.27 -7.82
C ALA A 130 6.74 1.66 -8.16
N LEU A 131 7.96 1.72 -8.69
CA LEU A 131 8.59 2.95 -9.16
C LEU A 131 7.91 3.51 -10.41
N ASN A 132 7.43 2.66 -11.33
CA ASN A 132 6.68 3.09 -12.51
C ASN A 132 5.26 3.53 -12.14
N ASP A 133 4.63 2.87 -11.18
CA ASP A 133 3.26 3.15 -10.74
C ASP A 133 3.16 4.36 -9.80
N ALA A 134 4.30 4.90 -9.35
CA ALA A 134 4.35 5.96 -8.36
C ALA A 134 3.59 7.23 -8.77
N GLU A 135 3.60 7.61 -10.05
CA GLU A 135 2.82 8.77 -10.55
C GLU A 135 1.31 8.53 -10.44
N HIS A 136 0.87 7.33 -10.78
CA HIS A 136 -0.54 6.94 -10.63
C HIS A 136 -0.94 6.90 -9.15
N LEU A 137 -0.07 6.37 -8.28
CA LEU A 137 -0.29 6.36 -6.83
C LEU A 137 -0.37 7.78 -6.23
N MET A 138 0.42 8.72 -6.72
CA MET A 138 0.32 10.13 -6.30
C MET A 138 -1.03 10.73 -6.65
N GLN A 139 -1.55 10.43 -7.85
CA GLN A 139 -2.83 10.97 -8.34
C GLN A 139 -4.05 10.30 -7.68
N VAL A 140 -4.00 8.98 -7.46
CA VAL A 140 -5.14 8.18 -6.99
C VAL A 140 -5.17 8.04 -5.47
N SER A 141 -4.01 7.85 -4.83
CA SER A 141 -3.88 7.53 -3.40
C SER A 141 -3.17 8.62 -2.58
N GLY A 142 -2.66 9.65 -3.25
CA GLY A 142 -2.02 10.80 -2.64
C GLY A 142 -0.50 10.67 -2.49
N PRO A 143 0.22 11.81 -2.38
CA PRO A 143 1.69 11.87 -2.32
C PRO A 143 2.33 10.99 -1.24
N VAL A 144 1.71 10.94 -0.06
CA VAL A 144 2.21 10.16 1.10
C VAL A 144 2.10 8.66 0.87
N SER A 145 0.99 8.21 0.28
CA SER A 145 0.76 6.80 -0.02
C SER A 145 1.74 6.27 -1.07
N ALA A 146 2.10 7.09 -2.06
CA ALA A 146 3.14 6.74 -3.02
C ALA A 146 4.52 6.54 -2.35
N VAL A 147 4.88 7.42 -1.41
CA VAL A 147 6.13 7.32 -0.65
C VAL A 147 6.14 6.10 0.26
N ASP A 148 5.03 5.81 0.94
CA ASP A 148 4.88 4.63 1.81
C ASP A 148 5.02 3.31 1.03
N ARG A 149 4.36 3.22 -0.14
CA ARG A 149 4.46 2.04 -1.01
C ARG A 149 5.90 1.80 -1.45
N LEU A 150 6.60 2.85 -1.87
CA LEU A 150 8.00 2.77 -2.28
C LEU A 150 8.94 2.38 -1.15
N HIS A 151 8.71 2.92 0.05
CA HIS A 151 9.45 2.50 1.23
C HIS A 151 9.29 1.00 1.49
N THR A 152 8.05 0.50 1.45
CA THR A 152 7.73 -0.91 1.73
C THR A 152 8.37 -1.87 0.72
N VAL A 153 8.30 -1.57 -0.58
CA VAL A 153 8.93 -2.43 -1.59
C VAL A 153 10.46 -2.37 -1.55
N LEU A 154 11.05 -1.19 -1.29
CA LEU A 154 12.50 -1.05 -1.12
C LEU A 154 12.99 -1.83 0.10
N HIS A 155 12.21 -1.83 1.18
CA HIS A 155 12.51 -2.60 2.38
C HIS A 155 12.56 -4.09 2.08
N GLY A 156 11.53 -4.60 1.39
CA GLY A 156 11.47 -5.99 0.93
C GLY A 156 12.69 -6.35 0.06
N TYR A 157 13.01 -5.52 -0.93
CA TYR A 157 14.16 -5.71 -1.81
C TYR A 157 15.49 -5.79 -1.05
N PHE A 158 15.78 -4.83 -0.17
CA PHE A 158 17.03 -4.85 0.61
C PHE A 158 17.10 -6.03 1.58
N ARG A 159 15.96 -6.42 2.17
CA ARG A 159 15.91 -7.62 3.01
C ARG A 159 16.19 -8.88 2.21
N SER A 160 15.61 -9.02 1.02
CA SER A 160 15.89 -10.13 0.09
C SER A 160 17.37 -10.21 -0.25
N LEU A 161 18.01 -9.10 -0.61
CA LEU A 161 19.44 -9.08 -0.90
C LEU A 161 20.30 -9.52 0.30
N CYS A 162 19.96 -9.09 1.52
CA CYS A 162 20.66 -9.57 2.71
C CYS A 162 20.50 -11.09 2.89
N ILE A 163 19.30 -11.62 2.70
CA ILE A 163 19.03 -13.06 2.84
C ILE A 163 19.77 -13.87 1.77
N GLU A 164 19.78 -13.40 0.52
CA GLU A 164 20.45 -14.04 -0.62
C GLU A 164 21.97 -14.13 -0.42
N GLU A 165 22.59 -13.08 0.15
CA GLU A 165 24.03 -13.07 0.49
C GLU A 165 24.33 -13.74 1.86
N GLY A 166 23.34 -14.26 2.57
CA GLY A 166 23.51 -14.89 3.89
C GLY A 166 23.86 -13.91 5.02
N ILE A 167 23.55 -12.62 4.85
CA ILE A 167 23.78 -11.55 5.82
C ILE A 167 22.69 -11.58 6.89
N ALA A 168 23.09 -11.65 8.17
CA ALA A 168 22.16 -11.70 9.28
C ALA A 168 21.46 -10.35 9.48
N VAL A 169 20.12 -10.36 9.46
CA VAL A 169 19.28 -9.18 9.68
C VAL A 169 18.25 -9.45 10.78
N ALA A 170 17.98 -8.44 11.60
CA ALA A 170 16.90 -8.52 12.59
C ALA A 170 15.53 -8.53 11.89
N ASP A 171 14.55 -9.21 12.50
CA ASP A 171 13.22 -9.35 11.89
C ASP A 171 12.47 -8.03 11.71
N ASP A 172 12.76 -7.05 12.58
CA ASP A 172 12.21 -5.71 12.62
C ASP A 172 13.18 -4.64 12.07
N ALA A 173 14.23 -5.05 11.35
CA ALA A 173 15.23 -4.14 10.82
C ALA A 173 14.59 -3.06 9.93
N SER A 174 14.84 -1.79 10.22
CA SER A 174 14.35 -0.67 9.39
C SER A 174 15.03 -0.62 8.01
N LEU A 175 14.44 0.08 7.05
CA LEU A 175 15.04 0.30 5.72
C LEU A 175 16.45 0.93 5.83
N THR A 176 16.62 1.88 6.75
CA THR A 176 17.92 2.50 7.04
C THR A 176 18.93 1.49 7.60
N ALA A 177 18.50 0.58 8.47
CA ALA A 177 19.36 -0.47 9.02
C ALA A 177 19.78 -1.48 7.95
N LEU A 178 18.83 -1.92 7.12
CA LEU A 178 19.09 -2.82 5.98
C LEU A 178 20.09 -2.18 5.01
N PHE A 179 19.87 -0.93 4.61
CA PHE A 179 20.78 -0.21 3.71
C PHE A 179 22.18 -0.02 4.31
N LYS A 180 22.26 0.20 5.63
CA LYS A 180 23.55 0.26 6.33
C LYS A 180 24.29 -1.08 6.26
N ILE A 181 23.61 -2.17 6.62
CA ILE A 181 24.20 -3.51 6.65
C ILE A 181 24.63 -3.95 5.25
N LEU A 182 23.80 -3.74 4.22
CA LEU A 182 24.16 -4.03 2.82
C LEU A 182 25.48 -3.34 2.42
N ARG A 183 25.64 -2.05 2.72
CA ARG A 183 26.89 -1.33 2.39
C ARG A 183 28.10 -1.82 3.18
N GLN A 184 27.90 -2.46 4.33
CA GLN A 184 28.97 -2.93 5.20
C GLN A 184 29.36 -4.39 4.92
N GLU A 185 28.41 -5.22 4.50
CA GLU A 185 28.59 -6.67 4.44
C GLU A 185 28.44 -7.25 3.03
N HIS A 186 27.75 -6.58 2.11
CA HIS A 186 27.63 -7.08 0.75
C HIS A 186 28.97 -6.94 0.01
N SER A 187 29.46 -8.08 -0.45
CA SER A 187 30.72 -8.26 -1.19
C SER A 187 31.01 -7.19 -2.25
N VAL A 188 30.03 -6.83 -3.09
CA VAL A 188 30.20 -5.86 -4.20
C VAL A 188 30.10 -4.38 -3.78
N LEU A 189 29.62 -4.11 -2.57
CA LEU A 189 29.42 -2.75 -2.04
C LEU A 189 30.54 -2.31 -1.08
N GLN A 190 31.37 -3.24 -0.61
CA GLN A 190 32.50 -2.95 0.29
C GLN A 190 33.68 -2.25 -0.40
N SER A 191 33.81 -2.37 -1.72
CA SER A 191 34.87 -1.70 -2.49
C SER A 191 34.33 -1.13 -3.80
N LEU A 192 34.39 0.18 -3.93
CA LEU A 192 33.81 0.92 -5.07
C LEU A 192 34.87 1.41 -6.06
N GLY A 193 36.05 0.78 -6.05
CA GLY A 193 37.14 1.06 -6.98
C GLY A 193 37.94 2.33 -6.65
N SER A 194 38.48 3.00 -7.66
CA SER A 194 39.42 4.12 -7.50
C SER A 194 38.83 5.36 -6.82
N TYR A 195 37.51 5.50 -6.82
CA TYR A 195 36.78 6.65 -6.23
C TYR A 195 36.02 6.28 -4.95
N ASP A 196 36.45 5.20 -4.27
CA ASP A 196 35.75 4.63 -3.12
C ASP A 196 35.35 5.65 -2.06
N LYS A 197 36.29 6.52 -1.65
CA LYS A 197 36.04 7.53 -0.61
C LYS A 197 34.89 8.48 -0.96
N ASP A 198 34.80 8.90 -2.22
CA ASP A 198 33.78 9.86 -2.64
C ASP A 198 32.43 9.17 -2.86
N LEU A 199 32.43 7.94 -3.40
CA LEU A 199 31.21 7.15 -3.56
C LEU A 199 30.62 6.73 -2.21
N VAL A 200 31.46 6.38 -1.22
CA VAL A 200 31.01 6.11 0.15
C VAL A 200 30.33 7.36 0.75
N ARG A 201 30.85 8.56 0.52
CA ARG A 201 30.21 9.82 0.96
C ARG A 201 28.86 10.04 0.28
N VAL A 202 28.76 9.78 -1.04
CA VAL A 202 27.48 9.85 -1.77
C VAL A 202 26.45 8.89 -1.18
N LEU A 203 26.84 7.63 -0.94
CA LEU A 203 25.96 6.62 -0.34
C LEU A 203 25.56 6.95 1.09
N GLN A 204 26.43 7.59 1.88
CA GLN A 204 26.08 8.12 3.20
C GLN A 204 25.03 9.24 3.10
N GLY A 205 25.15 10.12 2.10
CA GLY A 205 24.12 11.13 1.81
C GLY A 205 22.76 10.49 1.51
N PHE A 206 22.73 9.44 0.68
CA PHE A 206 21.51 8.68 0.42
C PHE A 206 20.98 7.91 1.63
N ALA A 207 21.85 7.47 2.55
CA ALA A 207 21.40 6.90 3.81
C ALA A 207 20.65 7.92 4.67
N GLN A 208 21.10 9.19 4.66
CA GLN A 208 20.37 10.29 5.31
C GLN A 208 19.04 10.59 4.60
N ALA A 209 19.02 10.53 3.25
CA ALA A 209 17.78 10.68 2.50
C ALA A 209 16.77 9.57 2.86
N ILE A 210 17.19 8.29 2.89
CA ILE A 210 16.36 7.16 3.35
C ILE A 210 15.84 7.39 4.78
N TYR A 211 16.69 7.86 5.68
CA TYR A 211 16.28 8.15 7.04
C TYR A 211 15.18 9.24 7.08
N ALA A 212 15.35 10.31 6.30
CA ALA A 212 14.36 11.38 6.19
C ALA A 212 13.06 10.93 5.53
N LEU A 213 13.08 9.96 4.61
CA LEU A 213 11.88 9.36 4.02
C LEU A 213 10.97 8.74 5.08
N ASN A 214 11.51 8.19 6.17
CA ASN A 214 10.70 7.70 7.29
C ASN A 214 9.89 8.84 7.93
N SER A 215 10.49 10.01 8.08
CA SER A 215 9.80 11.21 8.60
C SER A 215 8.76 11.71 7.60
N LEU A 216 9.02 11.71 6.30
CA LEU A 216 8.05 12.12 5.28
C LEU A 216 6.84 11.16 5.24
N ARG A 217 7.08 9.86 5.38
CA ARG A 217 6.03 8.84 5.55
C ARG A 217 5.21 9.07 6.83
N ASN A 218 5.88 9.35 7.95
CA ASN A 218 5.22 9.48 9.25
C ASN A 218 4.47 10.83 9.43
N ASN A 219 5.06 11.94 8.95
CA ASN A 219 4.52 13.30 9.13
C ASN A 219 3.48 13.67 8.07
N GLY A 220 3.40 12.92 6.97
CA GLY A 220 2.29 12.99 6.01
C GLY A 220 1.09 12.09 6.40
N SER A 221 1.20 11.31 7.48
CA SER A 221 0.10 10.47 7.95
C SER A 221 -0.84 11.23 8.88
N VAL A 222 -2.13 10.92 8.81
CA VAL A 222 -3.25 11.54 9.56
C VAL A 222 -3.13 11.37 11.10
N ALA A 223 -2.06 10.76 11.62
CA ALA A 223 -1.84 10.52 13.04
C ALA A 223 -1.53 11.81 13.85
N HIS A 224 -1.17 12.90 13.18
CA HIS A 224 -1.14 14.23 13.76
C HIS A 224 -1.78 15.23 12.78
N PRO A 225 -2.49 16.26 13.26
CA PRO A 225 -2.92 17.37 12.41
C PRO A 225 -1.68 18.19 12.01
N SER A 226 -0.91 17.69 11.03
CA SER A 226 0.05 18.48 10.29
C SER A 226 -0.77 19.36 9.34
N GLU A 227 -0.80 20.67 9.55
CA GLU A 227 -1.40 21.60 8.59
C GLU A 227 -0.66 21.57 7.22
N ASP A 228 0.53 20.97 7.17
CA ASP A 228 1.37 20.78 5.98
C ASP A 228 1.44 19.30 5.57
N LEU A 229 0.50 18.86 4.71
CA LEU A 229 0.62 17.60 3.98
C LEU A 229 1.79 17.65 2.99
N LEU A 230 2.39 16.50 2.69
CA LEU A 230 3.44 16.39 1.69
C LEU A 230 2.92 16.85 0.32
N GLY A 231 3.55 17.89 -0.24
CA GLY A 231 3.25 18.38 -1.58
C GLY A 231 3.67 17.39 -2.69
N GLU A 232 3.13 17.61 -3.87
CA GLU A 232 3.42 16.78 -5.05
C GLU A 232 4.91 16.84 -5.43
N ALA A 233 5.52 18.03 -5.39
CA ALA A 233 6.94 18.23 -5.69
C ALA A 233 7.85 17.49 -4.69
N GLU A 234 7.53 17.54 -3.40
CA GLU A 234 8.27 16.85 -2.34
C GLU A 234 8.13 15.33 -2.45
N ALA A 235 6.96 14.83 -2.84
CA ALA A 235 6.78 13.41 -3.11
C ALA A 235 7.56 12.97 -4.35
N HIS A 236 7.57 13.74 -5.43
CA HIS A 236 8.43 13.45 -6.58
C HIS A 236 9.91 13.41 -6.19
N LEU A 237 10.37 14.31 -5.33
CA LEU A 237 11.73 14.25 -4.80
C LEU A 237 11.99 12.93 -4.05
N ALA A 238 11.07 12.53 -3.18
CA ALA A 238 11.17 11.28 -2.42
C ALA A 238 11.19 10.03 -3.32
N VAL A 239 10.36 10.02 -4.37
CA VAL A 239 10.29 8.93 -5.35
C VAL A 239 11.56 8.85 -6.18
N ASN A 240 12.07 9.99 -6.65
CA ASN A 240 13.30 10.04 -7.44
C ASN A 240 14.54 9.68 -6.62
N ALA A 241 14.58 10.04 -5.33
CA ALA A 241 15.63 9.59 -4.42
C ALA A 241 15.59 8.06 -4.26
N SER A 242 14.42 7.50 -3.98
CA SER A 242 14.19 6.05 -3.92
C SER A 242 14.62 5.32 -5.20
N ARG A 243 14.23 5.85 -6.36
CA ARG A 243 14.60 5.35 -7.70
C ARG A 243 16.10 5.32 -7.91
N THR A 244 16.78 6.41 -7.53
CA THR A 244 18.24 6.54 -7.70
C THR A 244 18.99 5.50 -6.89
N ILE A 245 18.57 5.27 -5.65
CA ILE A 245 19.20 4.28 -4.77
C ILE A 245 18.95 2.88 -5.29
N PHE A 246 17.70 2.57 -5.65
CA PHE A 246 17.32 1.28 -6.22
C PHE A 246 18.18 0.95 -7.44
N ASN A 247 18.19 1.84 -8.44
CA ASN A 247 18.92 1.62 -9.69
C ASN A 247 20.41 1.38 -9.47
N TYR A 248 21.03 2.12 -8.54
CA TYR A 248 22.44 1.93 -8.23
C TYR A 248 22.71 0.55 -7.59
N ILE A 249 21.91 0.16 -6.59
CA ILE A 249 22.08 -1.12 -5.90
C ILE A 249 21.79 -2.28 -6.86
N SER A 250 20.69 -2.22 -7.60
CA SER A 250 20.33 -3.20 -8.64
C SER A 250 21.45 -3.40 -9.65
N ALA A 251 21.98 -2.32 -10.22
CA ALA A 251 23.08 -2.40 -11.19
C ALA A 251 24.38 -2.96 -10.58
N LYS A 252 24.64 -2.72 -9.29
CA LYS A 252 25.85 -3.20 -8.61
C LYS A 252 25.78 -4.67 -8.22
N VAL A 253 24.59 -5.14 -7.84
CA VAL A 253 24.37 -6.50 -7.35
C VAL A 253 23.98 -7.46 -8.48
N GLY A 254 23.40 -6.95 -9.57
CA GLY A 254 23.00 -7.76 -10.74
C GLY A 254 21.58 -8.33 -10.64
N HIS A 255 20.69 -7.66 -9.88
CA HIS A 255 19.30 -8.05 -9.61
C HIS A 255 18.31 -6.94 -9.93
#